data_AF-A0A239QYA3-F1
#
_entry.id   AF-A0A239QYA3-F1
#
_cell.length_a   1.000
_cell.length_b   1.000
_cell.length_c   1.000
_cell.angle_alpha   90.00
_cell.angle_beta   90.00
_cell.angle_gamma   90.00
#
_symmetry.space_group_name_H-M   'P 1'
#
loop_
_entity.id
_entity.type
_entity.pdbx_description
1 polymer ?
#
loop_
_entity_poly.entity_id
_entity_poly.type
_entity_poly.pdbx_seq_one_letter_code
_entity_poly.pdbx_strand_id
1 'polypeptide(L)'
;MKTRLLTIVCMLVVAIALWAQPAETGAYYQKANGKKGRELKAAMFDIIKNPSVVDYDSLWNAYNTSDKRTIDGKDVIWDMYSNFSRYPLYTYPHGTGAGNTEGVKGIQREHSMVKKWFNPTDAPASGTKTYADVRPMYSDLVHVIPTDAVCNNNRNDLCYGEIDDPAQVDWQSKGGFSKKSKQGGCSTPGWKEQVEDYAKKRVYEPNDEYKGDLARIYFYMVTCYEPHYLSWMPIRDDGHRKTGELFYQSGNHCGTWSSDMFDAGDDDPYQPFAPWAFEMLMRWSKEDPVSQKEIDRNNTIWQMQGNRNPFVDYPGLEDYIWGDKKEVEFDYGGEPGECAMAMDCETALNKTAFHVDWSDTDNFRDYWTRTPVTFEQCGILFSFNYGMEGKYLYADDAEIRLYNYNTLTLTSPEKITKVELTVSGGNHDNKTLVASEGELNDGVWTGESNEVSFASNYVSSTKAGGVSKYYYLSLSNIKVTVAPSDGIKQIGTERSDDQRIYNLMGVQMDEKQLRGGIYVKNGRKMVKK
;
A
#
# COMPACT_ATOMS: atom_id res chain seq x y z
N MET A 1 27.95 25.83 35.17
CA MET A 1 27.53 24.42 35.40
C MET A 1 26.19 24.05 34.79
N LYS A 2 25.22 24.96 34.61
CA LYS A 2 23.90 24.64 34.03
C LYS A 2 23.89 24.42 32.50
N THR A 3 24.86 24.96 31.77
CA THR A 3 24.96 24.83 30.30
C THR A 3 25.59 23.53 29.82
N ARG A 4 26.23 22.75 30.70
CA ARG A 4 26.85 21.47 30.35
C ARG A 4 25.96 20.25 30.58
N LEU A 5 24.83 20.42 31.28
CA LEU A 5 23.84 19.35 31.49
C LEU A 5 22.85 19.24 30.31
N LEU A 6 22.57 20.35 29.62
CA LEU A 6 21.62 20.39 28.50
C LEU A 6 22.21 19.76 27.22
N THR A 7 23.53 19.85 27.03
CA THR A 7 24.21 19.28 25.85
C THR A 7 24.26 17.75 25.89
N ILE A 8 24.25 17.14 27.09
CA ILE A 8 24.27 15.67 27.24
C ILE A 8 22.86 15.09 27.04
N VAL A 9 21.80 15.83 27.42
CA VAL A 9 20.41 15.41 27.16
C VAL A 9 20.04 15.55 25.68
N CYS A 10 20.52 16.59 24.98
CA CYS A 10 20.31 16.71 23.53
C CYS A 10 21.10 15.68 22.70
N MET A 11 22.29 15.25 23.13
CA MET A 11 23.03 14.17 22.44
C MET A 11 22.42 12.78 22.64
N LEU A 12 21.64 12.57 23.71
CA LEU A 12 20.89 11.31 23.93
C LEU A 12 19.54 11.27 23.20
N VAL A 13 18.93 12.43 22.92
CA VAL A 13 17.65 12.51 22.18
C VAL A 13 17.86 12.49 20.65
N VAL A 14 19.01 12.96 20.15
CA VAL A 14 19.36 12.89 18.71
C VAL A 14 19.77 11.48 18.26
N ALA A 15 20.04 10.56 19.20
CA ALA A 15 20.32 9.15 18.87
C ALA A 15 19.06 8.30 18.58
N ILE A 16 17.85 8.88 18.67
CA ILE A 16 16.58 8.11 18.55
C ILE A 16 15.79 8.45 17.26
N ALA A 17 16.28 9.34 16.39
CA ALA A 17 15.62 9.65 15.12
C ALA A 17 16.29 9.04 13.87
N LEU A 18 17.02 7.92 14.02
CA LEU A 18 17.47 7.07 12.92
C LEU A 18 16.57 5.83 12.83
N TRP A 19 15.32 6.00 12.39
CA TRP A 19 14.43 4.86 12.12
C TRP A 19 13.54 5.13 10.91
N ALA A 20 14.01 4.71 9.74
CA ALA A 20 13.18 4.14 8.68
C ALA A 20 13.99 3.16 7.81
N GLN A 21 14.85 2.37 8.46
CA GLN A 21 15.26 1.04 8.04
C GLN A 21 15.12 0.19 9.31
N PRO A 22 14.55 -1.03 9.28
CA PRO A 22 14.55 -1.86 10.46
C PRO A 22 15.99 -2.05 10.92
N ALA A 23 16.29 -1.79 12.20
CA ALA A 23 17.62 -1.99 12.78
C ALA A 23 18.14 -3.44 12.70
N GLU A 24 17.39 -4.36 12.07
CA GLU A 24 17.72 -5.79 11.93
C GLU A 24 18.05 -6.23 10.50
N THR A 25 17.95 -5.39 9.46
CA THR A 25 18.28 -5.80 8.08
C THR A 25 19.76 -5.75 7.74
N GLY A 26 20.62 -5.13 8.55
CA GLY A 26 22.09 -5.08 8.44
C GLY A 26 22.69 -5.50 7.08
N ALA A 27 23.08 -6.78 6.99
CA ALA A 27 23.63 -7.42 5.78
C ALA A 27 22.66 -8.42 5.12
N TYR A 28 21.40 -8.46 5.54
CA TYR A 28 20.37 -9.43 5.14
C TYR A 28 20.19 -9.47 3.62
N TYR A 29 20.12 -8.31 2.97
CA TYR A 29 20.03 -8.18 1.51
C TYR A 29 21.37 -8.01 0.79
N GLN A 30 22.50 -8.06 1.49
CA GLN A 30 23.81 -7.78 0.92
C GLN A 30 24.16 -8.68 -0.29
N LYS A 31 23.67 -9.93 -0.30
CA LYS A 31 23.90 -10.88 -1.40
C LYS A 31 23.21 -10.48 -2.71
N ALA A 32 22.19 -9.61 -2.65
CA ALA A 32 21.51 -9.08 -3.82
C ALA A 32 22.23 -7.87 -4.43
N ASN A 33 23.21 -7.29 -3.73
CA ASN A 33 23.90 -6.09 -4.19
C ASN A 33 24.63 -6.30 -5.53
N GLY A 34 24.50 -5.35 -6.44
CA GLY A 34 25.06 -5.39 -7.79
C GLY A 34 24.39 -6.40 -8.71
N LYS A 35 23.36 -7.13 -8.26
CA LYS A 35 22.67 -8.14 -9.07
C LYS A 35 21.60 -7.50 -9.96
N LYS A 36 21.27 -8.20 -11.05
CA LYS A 36 20.37 -7.73 -12.11
C LYS A 36 19.41 -8.82 -12.51
N GLY A 37 18.18 -8.46 -12.89
CA GLY A 37 17.21 -9.36 -13.52
C GLY A 37 17.15 -10.75 -12.87
N ARG A 38 17.51 -11.78 -13.65
CA ARG A 38 17.51 -13.18 -13.18
C ARG A 38 18.47 -13.45 -12.02
N GLU A 39 19.67 -12.87 -12.05
CA GLU A 39 20.62 -13.04 -10.94
C GLU A 39 20.10 -12.39 -9.66
N LEU A 40 19.38 -11.27 -9.79
CA LEU A 40 18.74 -10.59 -8.67
C LEU A 40 17.61 -11.44 -8.10
N LYS A 41 16.74 -12.02 -8.95
CA LYS A 41 15.69 -12.95 -8.51
C LYS A 41 16.26 -14.12 -7.72
N ALA A 42 17.30 -14.77 -8.27
CA ALA A 42 17.95 -15.90 -7.63
C ALA A 42 18.60 -15.53 -6.29
N ALA A 43 19.22 -14.34 -6.20
CA ALA A 43 19.76 -13.83 -4.94
C ALA A 43 18.65 -13.57 -3.91
N MET A 44 17.52 -12.99 -4.32
CA MET A 44 16.37 -12.75 -3.45
C MET A 44 15.76 -14.06 -2.96
N PHE A 45 15.57 -15.04 -3.84
CA PHE A 45 15.18 -16.40 -3.46
C PHE A 45 16.12 -17.00 -2.42
N ASP A 46 17.43 -16.95 -2.65
CA ASP A 46 18.43 -17.47 -1.71
C ASP A 46 18.39 -16.80 -0.34
N ILE A 47 17.97 -15.53 -0.27
CA ILE A 47 17.80 -14.75 0.95
C ILE A 47 16.54 -15.16 1.71
N ILE A 48 15.40 -15.30 1.01
CA ILE A 48 14.08 -15.42 1.65
C ILE A 48 13.54 -16.86 1.71
N LYS A 49 14.18 -17.81 1.04
CA LYS A 49 13.78 -19.23 1.03
C LYS A 49 13.80 -19.85 2.43
N ASN A 50 13.00 -20.90 2.59
CA ASN A 50 12.84 -21.66 3.83
C ASN A 50 12.34 -20.83 5.03
N PRO A 51 11.18 -20.15 4.91
CA PRO A 51 10.54 -19.52 6.06
C PRO A 51 10.30 -20.51 7.19
N SER A 52 10.58 -20.09 8.42
CA SER A 52 10.23 -20.82 9.65
C SER A 52 8.75 -20.61 9.99
N VAL A 53 7.86 -21.08 9.12
CA VAL A 53 6.41 -20.82 9.26
C VAL A 53 5.82 -21.47 10.52
N VAL A 54 4.92 -20.74 11.16
CA VAL A 54 4.11 -21.24 12.28
C VAL A 54 3.19 -22.37 11.82
N ASP A 55 2.70 -23.18 12.76
CA ASP A 55 1.65 -24.14 12.46
C ASP A 55 0.35 -23.45 12.05
N TYR A 56 -0.43 -24.11 11.19
CA TYR A 56 -1.62 -23.50 10.59
C TYR A 56 -2.63 -22.98 11.62
N ASP A 57 -2.80 -23.67 12.75
CA ASP A 57 -3.68 -23.21 13.83
C ASP A 57 -3.08 -22.07 14.64
N SER A 58 -1.76 -21.92 14.64
CA SER A 58 -1.06 -20.80 15.29
C SER A 58 -1.16 -19.49 14.51
N LEU A 59 -1.59 -19.52 13.24
CA LEU A 59 -1.87 -18.30 12.45
C LEU A 59 -2.84 -17.36 13.16
N TRP A 60 -3.83 -17.90 13.87
CA TRP A 60 -4.79 -17.09 14.64
C TRP A 60 -4.12 -16.24 15.71
N ASN A 61 -3.08 -16.76 16.35
CA ASN A 61 -2.31 -16.01 17.33
C ASN A 61 -1.42 -14.97 16.66
N ALA A 62 -0.83 -15.31 15.51
CA ALA A 62 0.00 -14.39 14.73
C ALA A 62 -0.77 -13.14 14.30
N TYR A 63 -2.01 -13.30 13.81
CA TYR A 63 -2.87 -12.20 13.34
C TYR A 63 -3.17 -11.16 14.41
N ASN A 64 -3.11 -11.51 15.70
CA ASN A 64 -3.24 -10.55 16.80
C ASN A 64 -2.09 -9.53 16.86
N THR A 65 -1.08 -9.69 16.02
CA THR A 65 0.07 -8.79 15.93
C THR A 65 0.38 -8.40 14.49
N SER A 66 0.37 -9.36 13.54
CA SER A 66 0.71 -9.09 12.13
C SER A 66 -0.39 -8.37 11.36
N ASP A 67 -1.66 -8.59 11.72
CA ASP A 67 -2.83 -8.12 10.99
C ASP A 67 -3.79 -7.41 11.95
N LYS A 68 -3.24 -6.52 12.79
CA LYS A 68 -3.97 -5.76 13.80
C LYS A 68 -4.03 -4.29 13.43
N ARG A 69 -5.22 -3.68 13.56
CA ARG A 69 -5.39 -2.21 13.61
C ARG A 69 -6.17 -1.78 14.82
N THR A 70 -6.00 -0.53 15.24
CA THR A 70 -6.77 0.07 16.33
C THR A 70 -7.75 1.07 15.75
N ILE A 71 -9.05 0.87 15.99
CA ILE A 71 -10.12 1.78 15.58
C ILE A 71 -10.92 2.13 16.83
N ASP A 72 -11.16 3.43 17.05
CA ASP A 72 -11.87 3.94 18.23
C ASP A 72 -11.33 3.40 19.57
N GLY A 73 -10.00 3.29 19.67
CA GLY A 73 -9.30 2.78 20.86
C GLY A 73 -9.47 1.28 21.11
N LYS A 74 -9.95 0.52 20.12
CA LYS A 74 -10.15 -0.93 20.21
C LYS A 74 -9.39 -1.65 19.10
N ASP A 75 -8.71 -2.72 19.49
CA ASP A 75 -7.96 -3.54 18.55
C ASP A 75 -8.89 -4.48 17.76
N VAL A 76 -8.71 -4.49 16.44
CA VAL A 76 -9.44 -5.30 15.47
C VAL A 76 -8.48 -6.02 14.53
N ILE A 77 -8.98 -7.10 13.90
CA ILE A 77 -8.30 -7.72 12.76
C ILE A 77 -8.40 -6.82 11.54
N TRP A 78 -7.28 -6.67 10.82
CA TRP A 78 -7.20 -6.03 9.51
C TRP A 78 -7.61 -7.03 8.43
N ASP A 79 -8.82 -6.86 7.88
CA ASP A 79 -9.36 -7.68 6.79
C ASP A 79 -9.16 -6.95 5.46
N MET A 80 -8.54 -7.63 4.48
CA MET A 80 -8.22 -7.03 3.19
C MET A 80 -9.28 -7.25 2.11
N TYR A 81 -10.34 -8.03 2.37
CA TYR A 81 -11.44 -8.23 1.40
C TYR A 81 -12.77 -7.65 1.84
N SER A 82 -12.89 -7.12 3.06
CA SER A 82 -14.14 -6.56 3.55
C SER A 82 -13.94 -5.25 4.30
N ASN A 83 -14.98 -4.42 4.29
CA ASN A 83 -15.03 -3.19 5.09
C ASN A 83 -15.46 -3.46 6.56
N PHE A 84 -15.46 -4.71 7.01
CA PHE A 84 -15.85 -5.03 8.38
C PHE A 84 -14.65 -4.97 9.33
N SER A 85 -14.62 -3.93 10.17
CA SER A 85 -13.74 -3.85 11.35
C SER A 85 -14.30 -4.70 12.49
N ARG A 86 -13.58 -5.78 12.86
CA ARG A 86 -14.08 -6.76 13.84
C ARG A 86 -13.53 -6.58 15.25
N TYR A 87 -14.42 -6.27 16.19
CA TYR A 87 -14.15 -6.20 17.63
C TYR A 87 -14.66 -7.44 18.37
N PRO A 88 -13.99 -8.00 19.40
CA PRO A 88 -12.55 -7.96 19.71
C PRO A 88 -11.81 -9.24 19.28
N LEU A 89 -10.50 -9.09 19.04
CA LEU A 89 -9.50 -10.09 18.62
C LEU A 89 -9.63 -11.49 19.26
N TYR A 90 -10.11 -11.59 20.50
CA TYR A 90 -9.98 -12.79 21.33
C TYR A 90 -11.20 -13.73 21.34
N THR A 91 -12.34 -13.35 20.72
CA THR A 91 -13.63 -14.01 21.02
C THR A 91 -14.43 -14.53 19.83
N TYR A 92 -13.93 -14.43 18.59
CA TYR A 92 -14.75 -14.84 17.44
C TYR A 92 -14.49 -16.27 16.97
N PRO A 93 -15.56 -17.03 16.65
CA PRO A 93 -15.42 -18.39 16.18
C PRO A 93 -14.72 -18.41 14.82
N HIS A 94 -13.68 -19.22 14.69
CA HIS A 94 -12.89 -19.49 13.49
C HIS A 94 -13.77 -20.01 12.33
N GLY A 95 -14.54 -19.13 11.68
CA GLY A 95 -15.48 -19.49 10.61
C GLY A 95 -16.65 -20.39 11.06
N THR A 96 -16.99 -20.43 12.35
CA THR A 96 -18.10 -21.26 12.88
C THR A 96 -19.32 -20.46 13.31
N GLY A 97 -19.39 -19.16 12.96
CA GLY A 97 -20.60 -18.36 13.13
C GLY A 97 -21.76 -18.93 12.30
N ALA A 98 -22.96 -19.01 12.88
CA ALA A 98 -24.14 -19.47 12.16
C ALA A 98 -24.56 -18.43 11.10
N GLY A 99 -24.83 -18.89 9.87
CA GLY A 99 -25.32 -18.05 8.77
C GLY A 99 -24.30 -17.79 7.65
N ASN A 100 -24.76 -17.20 6.55
CA ASN A 100 -23.92 -16.83 5.39
C ASN A 100 -23.93 -15.31 5.18
N THR A 101 -23.68 -14.58 6.27
CA THR A 101 -23.73 -13.12 6.31
C THR A 101 -22.36 -12.58 6.72
N GLU A 102 -21.88 -11.62 5.95
CA GLU A 102 -20.63 -10.90 6.19
C GLU A 102 -20.69 -10.21 7.57
N GLY A 103 -19.57 -10.17 8.27
CA GLY A 103 -19.47 -9.73 9.67
C GLY A 103 -20.01 -10.75 10.69
N VAL A 104 -20.85 -11.70 10.29
CA VAL A 104 -21.49 -12.68 11.20
C VAL A 104 -20.77 -14.04 11.18
N LYS A 105 -20.37 -14.53 10.00
CA LYS A 105 -19.88 -15.91 9.82
C LYS A 105 -18.53 -16.20 10.51
N GLY A 106 -17.77 -15.18 10.87
CA GLY A 106 -16.40 -15.35 11.41
C GLY A 106 -15.32 -14.95 10.40
N ILE A 107 -14.07 -14.91 10.84
CA ILE A 107 -12.89 -14.75 9.98
C ILE A 107 -12.43 -16.14 9.53
N GLN A 108 -11.84 -16.22 8.35
CA GLN A 108 -11.13 -17.38 7.81
C GLN A 108 -9.69 -17.01 7.45
N ARG A 109 -8.83 -18.03 7.41
CA ARG A 109 -7.47 -17.95 6.88
C ARG A 109 -7.59 -18.03 5.37
N GLU A 110 -7.35 -16.92 4.70
CA GLU A 110 -7.37 -16.83 3.26
C GLU A 110 -5.96 -17.07 2.71
N HIS A 111 -5.84 -18.01 1.78
CA HIS A 111 -4.63 -18.22 1.02
C HIS A 111 -4.68 -17.28 -0.19
N SER A 112 -4.12 -16.07 -0.07
CA SER A 112 -4.25 -15.05 -1.13
C SER A 112 -3.65 -15.49 -2.46
N MET A 113 -2.70 -16.43 -2.44
CA MET A 113 -2.44 -17.35 -3.54
C MET A 113 -3.14 -18.69 -3.27
N VAL A 114 -4.09 -19.10 -4.12
CA VAL A 114 -5.02 -20.21 -3.80
C VAL A 114 -4.26 -21.50 -3.52
N LYS A 115 -4.57 -22.13 -2.38
CA LYS A 115 -4.01 -23.43 -1.98
C LYS A 115 -4.03 -24.48 -3.08
N LYS A 116 -5.15 -24.62 -3.79
CA LYS A 116 -5.36 -25.62 -4.84
C LYS A 116 -4.36 -25.47 -6.00
N TRP A 117 -3.87 -24.25 -6.27
CA TRP A 117 -2.91 -24.03 -7.34
C TRP A 117 -1.57 -24.70 -7.05
N PHE A 118 -1.10 -24.62 -5.80
CA PHE A 118 0.09 -25.34 -5.35
C PHE A 118 -0.23 -26.66 -4.66
N ASN A 119 -1.49 -27.10 -4.63
CA ASN A 119 -1.89 -28.39 -4.08
C ASN A 119 -2.91 -29.06 -5.02
N PRO A 120 -2.50 -29.39 -6.26
CA PRO A 120 -3.45 -29.92 -7.23
C PRO A 120 -3.98 -31.27 -6.73
N THR A 121 -5.31 -31.37 -6.70
CA THR A 121 -6.07 -32.57 -6.31
C THR A 121 -5.88 -33.75 -7.26
N ASP A 122 -5.13 -33.55 -8.34
CA ASP A 122 -4.87 -34.54 -9.39
C ASP A 122 -3.69 -35.46 -9.02
N ALA A 123 -3.09 -35.27 -7.84
CA ALA A 123 -2.35 -36.33 -7.17
C ALA A 123 -3.29 -37.55 -7.04
N PRO A 124 -2.88 -38.75 -7.45
CA PRO A 124 -3.76 -39.91 -7.58
C PRO A 124 -4.61 -40.09 -6.32
N ALA A 125 -5.89 -40.41 -6.50
CA ALA A 125 -6.93 -40.52 -5.46
C ALA A 125 -6.60 -41.45 -4.28
N SER A 126 -5.42 -42.10 -4.28
CA SER A 126 -4.83 -42.84 -3.16
C SER A 126 -3.90 -42.03 -2.25
N GLY A 127 -3.70 -40.73 -2.47
CA GLY A 127 -2.86 -39.88 -1.62
C GLY A 127 -3.37 -38.46 -1.48
N THR A 128 -4.28 -38.22 -0.53
CA THR A 128 -4.64 -36.84 -0.13
C THR A 128 -3.38 -36.13 0.35
N LYS A 129 -2.86 -35.16 -0.42
CA LYS A 129 -1.78 -34.28 0.05
C LYS A 129 -2.24 -33.59 1.35
N THR A 130 -1.53 -33.88 2.43
CA THR A 130 -1.72 -33.37 3.77
C THR A 130 -1.14 -31.96 3.90
N TYR A 131 -1.41 -31.31 5.03
CA TYR A 131 -0.75 -30.06 5.40
C TYR A 131 0.79 -30.13 5.29
N ALA A 132 1.39 -31.29 5.61
CA ALA A 132 2.83 -31.48 5.53
C ALA A 132 3.37 -31.41 4.08
N ASP A 133 2.56 -31.80 3.09
CA ASP A 133 2.99 -31.91 1.69
C ASP A 133 3.07 -30.56 0.95
N VAL A 134 2.49 -29.52 1.54
CA VAL A 134 2.44 -28.16 0.98
C VAL A 134 2.94 -27.11 1.96
N ARG A 135 3.52 -27.53 3.09
CA ARG A 135 4.39 -26.68 3.90
C ARG A 135 5.68 -26.37 3.12
N PRO A 136 6.23 -25.16 3.25
CA PRO A 136 5.81 -24.11 4.18
C PRO A 136 4.70 -23.18 3.63
N MET A 137 4.43 -23.18 2.32
CA MET A 137 3.44 -22.30 1.68
C MET A 137 2.08 -22.29 2.37
N TYR A 138 1.58 -23.43 2.84
CA TYR A 138 0.25 -23.52 3.45
C TYR A 138 0.06 -22.64 4.70
N SER A 139 1.11 -22.30 5.44
CA SER A 139 1.01 -21.45 6.63
C SER A 139 2.01 -20.29 6.63
N ASP A 140 2.49 -19.90 5.45
CA ASP A 140 3.33 -18.74 5.29
C ASP A 140 2.50 -17.45 5.46
N LEU A 141 2.74 -16.76 6.58
CA LEU A 141 2.06 -15.52 6.95
C LEU A 141 2.18 -14.44 5.89
N VAL A 142 3.18 -14.44 5.00
CA VAL A 142 3.26 -13.40 3.97
C VAL A 142 2.01 -13.41 3.09
N HIS A 143 1.47 -14.57 2.74
CA HIS A 143 0.28 -14.67 1.86
C HIS A 143 -0.99 -15.20 2.55
N VAL A 144 -0.88 -15.85 3.71
CA VAL A 144 -2.07 -16.32 4.43
C VAL A 144 -2.61 -15.21 5.32
N ILE A 145 -3.62 -14.49 4.83
CA ILE A 145 -4.22 -13.31 5.45
C ILE A 145 -5.54 -13.64 6.17
N PRO A 146 -5.91 -12.93 7.24
CA PRO A 146 -7.24 -13.08 7.83
C PRO A 146 -8.29 -12.31 7.00
N THR A 147 -9.41 -12.96 6.68
CA THR A 147 -10.52 -12.29 5.99
C THR A 147 -11.90 -12.78 6.43
N ASP A 148 -12.94 -11.98 6.22
CA ASP A 148 -14.33 -12.37 6.39
C ASP A 148 -14.63 -13.69 5.64
N ALA A 149 -15.24 -14.65 6.34
CA ALA A 149 -15.54 -15.95 5.78
C ALA A 149 -16.45 -15.88 4.54
N VAL A 150 -17.37 -14.93 4.43
CA VAL A 150 -18.22 -14.77 3.24
C VAL A 150 -17.40 -14.27 2.05
N CYS A 151 -16.49 -13.32 2.28
CA CYS A 151 -15.54 -12.86 1.26
C CYS A 151 -14.64 -14.00 0.81
N ASN A 152 -14.03 -14.73 1.76
CA ASN A 152 -13.23 -15.92 1.47
C ASN A 152 -13.96 -16.97 0.62
N ASN A 153 -15.21 -17.28 0.99
CA ASN A 153 -16.02 -18.26 0.26
C ASN A 153 -16.38 -17.78 -1.16
N ASN A 154 -16.51 -16.46 -1.37
CA ASN A 154 -16.75 -15.90 -2.70
C ASN A 154 -15.48 -15.78 -3.53
N ARG A 155 -14.33 -15.50 -2.90
CA ARG A 155 -13.02 -15.55 -3.55
C ARG A 155 -12.75 -16.94 -4.10
N ASN A 156 -13.00 -17.99 -3.31
CA ASN A 156 -12.86 -19.39 -3.74
C ASN A 156 -11.46 -19.66 -4.35
N ASP A 157 -11.38 -20.38 -5.48
CA ASP A 157 -10.15 -20.64 -6.25
C ASP A 157 -9.98 -19.71 -7.45
N LEU A 158 -10.66 -18.55 -7.44
CA LEU A 158 -10.66 -17.60 -8.56
C LEU A 158 -9.34 -16.84 -8.66
N CYS A 159 -8.95 -16.55 -9.91
CA CYS A 159 -7.88 -15.61 -10.18
C CYS A 159 -8.30 -14.20 -9.77
N TYR A 160 -7.33 -13.36 -9.43
CA TYR A 160 -7.60 -11.94 -9.35
C TYR A 160 -7.82 -11.36 -10.75
N GLY A 161 -8.68 -10.35 -10.83
CA GLY A 161 -8.97 -9.61 -12.05
C GLY A 161 -9.90 -8.44 -11.76
N GLU A 162 -10.05 -7.55 -12.74
CA GLU A 162 -10.80 -6.30 -12.61
C GLU A 162 -12.20 -6.44 -13.19
N ILE A 163 -13.17 -5.74 -12.61
CA ILE A 163 -14.58 -5.81 -12.99
C ILE A 163 -15.14 -4.39 -13.12
N ASP A 164 -14.80 -3.74 -14.23
CA ASP A 164 -15.18 -2.35 -14.49
C ASP A 164 -16.67 -2.21 -14.84
N ASP A 165 -17.26 -3.21 -15.51
CA ASP A 165 -18.67 -3.20 -15.88
C ASP A 165 -19.52 -3.71 -14.70
N PRO A 166 -20.34 -2.85 -14.05
CA PRO A 166 -21.19 -3.27 -12.94
C PRO A 166 -22.18 -4.38 -13.32
N ALA A 167 -22.54 -4.51 -14.60
CA ALA A 167 -23.41 -5.59 -15.07
C ALA A 167 -22.73 -6.97 -15.00
N GLN A 168 -21.38 -7.02 -14.92
CA GLN A 168 -20.59 -8.24 -14.78
C GLN A 168 -20.35 -8.64 -13.32
N VAL A 169 -20.79 -7.85 -12.34
CA VAL A 169 -20.71 -8.23 -10.93
C VAL A 169 -21.78 -9.29 -10.61
N ASP A 170 -21.34 -10.45 -10.12
CA ASP A 170 -22.21 -11.54 -9.65
C ASP A 170 -22.46 -11.44 -8.14
N TRP A 171 -21.43 -11.03 -7.41
CA TRP A 171 -21.47 -10.80 -5.99
C TRP A 171 -20.48 -9.70 -5.62
N GLN A 172 -20.78 -8.96 -4.55
CA GLN A 172 -19.86 -8.02 -3.94
C GLN A 172 -20.01 -8.06 -2.42
N SER A 173 -18.93 -7.77 -1.70
CA SER A 173 -18.97 -7.58 -0.26
C SER A 173 -19.71 -6.30 0.10
N LYS A 174 -19.94 -6.09 1.40
CA LYS A 174 -20.62 -4.91 1.92
C LYS A 174 -19.90 -3.64 1.44
N GLY A 175 -20.68 -2.70 0.93
CA GLY A 175 -20.16 -1.46 0.36
C GLY A 175 -19.51 -1.60 -1.02
N GLY A 176 -19.48 -2.81 -1.61
CA GLY A 176 -18.79 -3.03 -2.88
C GLY A 176 -17.27 -3.13 -2.74
N PHE A 177 -16.78 -3.34 -1.52
CA PHE A 177 -15.36 -3.31 -1.17
C PHE A 177 -14.53 -4.33 -1.94
N SER A 178 -15.08 -5.51 -2.21
CA SER A 178 -14.53 -6.52 -3.10
C SER A 178 -15.64 -7.16 -3.92
N LYS A 179 -15.29 -7.69 -5.09
CA LYS A 179 -16.27 -8.15 -6.08
C LYS A 179 -15.88 -9.51 -6.65
N LYS A 180 -16.90 -10.26 -7.06
CA LYS A 180 -16.77 -11.50 -7.81
C LYS A 180 -17.56 -11.37 -9.10
N SER A 181 -16.95 -11.75 -10.21
CA SER A 181 -17.59 -11.60 -11.51
C SER A 181 -18.56 -12.73 -11.86
N LYS A 182 -19.46 -12.44 -12.81
CA LYS A 182 -20.19 -13.43 -13.61
C LYS A 182 -19.22 -14.19 -14.51
N GLN A 183 -19.64 -15.34 -15.02
CA GLN A 183 -18.81 -16.08 -15.99
C GLN A 183 -18.50 -15.22 -17.21
N GLY A 184 -17.23 -15.16 -17.61
CA GLY A 184 -16.73 -14.31 -18.69
C GLY A 184 -16.59 -12.83 -18.33
N GLY A 185 -17.00 -12.42 -17.13
CA GLY A 185 -16.83 -11.06 -16.63
C GLY A 185 -15.41 -10.84 -16.15
N CYS A 186 -14.60 -10.17 -16.93
CA CYS A 186 -13.28 -9.67 -16.54
C CYS A 186 -12.91 -8.53 -17.51
N SER A 187 -12.46 -7.42 -16.95
CA SER A 187 -12.00 -6.23 -17.67
C SER A 187 -10.48 -6.12 -17.75
N THR A 188 -9.73 -6.97 -17.04
CA THR A 188 -8.27 -6.94 -17.05
C THR A 188 -7.74 -7.10 -18.49
N PRO A 189 -6.89 -6.18 -18.96
CA PRO A 189 -6.29 -6.27 -20.28
C PRO A 189 -5.57 -7.62 -20.52
N GLY A 190 -5.76 -8.20 -21.70
CA GLY A 190 -5.14 -9.47 -22.08
C GLY A 190 -5.88 -10.73 -21.59
N TRP A 191 -6.81 -10.63 -20.63
CA TRP A 191 -7.51 -11.80 -20.09
C TRP A 191 -8.28 -12.57 -21.18
N LYS A 192 -9.07 -11.89 -22.01
CA LYS A 192 -9.93 -12.56 -23.01
C LYS A 192 -9.12 -13.17 -24.15
N GLU A 193 -7.96 -12.60 -24.43
CA GLU A 193 -7.06 -13.02 -25.50
C GLU A 193 -6.18 -14.20 -25.07
N GLN A 194 -5.80 -14.25 -23.79
CA GLN A 194 -4.78 -15.18 -23.30
C GLN A 194 -5.34 -16.33 -22.46
N VAL A 195 -6.51 -16.17 -21.84
CA VAL A 195 -7.09 -17.21 -20.99
C VAL A 195 -8.00 -18.13 -21.80
N GLU A 196 -7.62 -19.39 -21.90
CA GLU A 196 -8.47 -20.42 -22.53
C GLU A 196 -9.80 -20.54 -21.79
N ASP A 197 -10.91 -20.72 -22.54
CA ASP A 197 -12.25 -20.90 -21.96
C ASP A 197 -12.67 -19.73 -21.04
N TYR A 198 -12.13 -18.51 -21.23
CA TYR A 198 -12.38 -17.35 -20.36
C TYR A 198 -13.88 -17.10 -20.11
N ALA A 199 -14.74 -17.37 -21.09
CA ALA A 199 -16.18 -17.17 -21.00
C ALA A 199 -16.87 -18.04 -19.93
N LYS A 200 -16.22 -19.13 -19.49
CA LYS A 200 -16.70 -20.01 -18.41
C LYS A 200 -16.10 -19.66 -17.04
N LYS A 201 -15.06 -18.82 -17.03
CA LYS A 201 -14.25 -18.48 -15.85
C LYS A 201 -14.77 -17.21 -15.17
N ARG A 202 -14.41 -17.05 -13.90
CA ARG A 202 -14.76 -15.90 -13.05
C ARG A 202 -13.48 -15.36 -12.43
N VAL A 203 -13.50 -14.09 -12.05
CA VAL A 203 -12.40 -13.43 -11.33
C VAL A 203 -12.92 -12.81 -10.04
N TYR A 204 -12.00 -12.55 -9.13
CA TYR A 204 -12.23 -11.81 -7.91
C TYR A 204 -11.48 -10.48 -7.96
N GLU A 205 -12.15 -9.37 -7.69
CA GLU A 205 -11.57 -8.04 -7.63
C GLU A 205 -11.47 -7.60 -6.16
N PRO A 206 -10.27 -7.48 -5.58
CA PRO A 206 -10.07 -6.86 -4.27
C PRO A 206 -10.24 -5.34 -4.35
N ASN A 207 -10.35 -4.66 -3.20
CA ASN A 207 -10.36 -3.20 -3.14
C ASN A 207 -9.03 -2.65 -3.71
N ASP A 208 -9.10 -1.48 -4.36
CA ASP A 208 -7.95 -0.77 -4.92
C ASP A 208 -6.86 -0.51 -3.88
N GLU A 209 -7.23 -0.25 -2.62
CA GLU A 209 -6.30 -0.03 -1.50
C GLU A 209 -5.44 -1.26 -1.10
N TYR A 210 -5.71 -2.44 -1.68
CA TYR A 210 -4.97 -3.68 -1.40
C TYR A 210 -4.47 -4.39 -2.65
N LYS A 211 -4.66 -3.79 -3.84
CA LYS A 211 -4.20 -4.39 -5.10
C LYS A 211 -2.67 -4.52 -5.12
N GLY A 212 -1.96 -3.52 -4.61
CA GLY A 212 -0.51 -3.48 -4.51
C GLY A 212 0.03 -4.46 -3.47
N ASP A 213 -0.61 -4.56 -2.30
CA ASP A 213 -0.29 -5.60 -1.31
C ASP A 213 -0.30 -7.00 -1.94
N LEU A 214 -1.40 -7.33 -2.60
CA LEU A 214 -1.62 -8.64 -3.20
C LEU A 214 -0.64 -8.89 -4.35
N ALA A 215 -0.30 -7.86 -5.12
CA ALA A 215 0.74 -7.93 -6.14
C ALA A 215 2.11 -8.27 -5.53
N ARG A 216 2.53 -7.55 -4.49
CA ARG A 216 3.80 -7.81 -3.80
C ARG A 216 3.84 -9.16 -3.10
N ILE A 217 2.70 -9.65 -2.61
CA ILE A 217 2.58 -11.02 -2.10
C ILE A 217 2.79 -12.04 -3.23
N TYR A 218 2.23 -11.82 -4.42
CA TYR A 218 2.42 -12.71 -5.56
C TYR A 218 3.87 -12.75 -6.01
N PHE A 219 4.52 -11.58 -6.14
CA PHE A 219 5.95 -11.49 -6.46
C PHE A 219 6.82 -12.20 -5.41
N TYR A 220 6.49 -12.03 -4.11
CA TYR A 220 7.14 -12.79 -3.04
C TYR A 220 6.96 -14.29 -3.23
N MET A 221 5.74 -14.78 -3.45
CA MET A 221 5.47 -16.21 -3.53
C MET A 221 6.26 -16.89 -4.65
N VAL A 222 6.27 -16.31 -5.84
CA VAL A 222 7.02 -16.89 -6.98
C VAL A 222 8.54 -16.74 -6.86
N THR A 223 9.01 -15.83 -6.00
CA THR A 223 10.44 -15.68 -5.70
C THR A 223 10.86 -16.62 -4.59
N CYS A 224 10.11 -16.67 -3.48
CA CYS A 224 10.39 -17.51 -2.31
C CYS A 224 10.28 -19.00 -2.60
N TYR A 225 9.42 -19.39 -3.54
CA TYR A 225 9.15 -20.77 -3.92
C TYR A 225 9.50 -21.08 -5.39
N GLU A 226 10.51 -20.38 -5.92
CA GLU A 226 11.06 -20.63 -7.26
C GLU A 226 11.62 -22.06 -7.38
N PRO A 227 11.41 -22.78 -8.51
CA PRO A 227 12.09 -24.05 -8.73
C PRO A 227 13.62 -23.88 -8.77
N HIS A 228 14.32 -24.72 -8.02
CA HIS A 228 15.76 -24.88 -8.17
C HIS A 228 16.09 -25.53 -9.51
N TYR A 229 16.53 -24.76 -10.50
CA TYR A 229 17.08 -25.36 -11.72
C TYR A 229 18.58 -25.09 -11.87
N LEU A 230 19.34 -26.19 -11.94
CA LEU A 230 20.81 -26.24 -12.07
C LEU A 230 21.36 -25.59 -13.35
N SER A 231 20.54 -25.13 -14.29
CA SER A 231 21.02 -24.49 -15.53
C SER A 231 21.16 -22.98 -15.49
N TRP A 232 20.81 -22.32 -14.37
CA TRP A 232 20.88 -20.86 -14.23
C TRP A 232 22.24 -20.33 -13.74
N MET A 233 23.17 -21.21 -13.38
CA MET A 233 24.55 -20.81 -13.08
C MET A 233 25.37 -20.73 -14.37
N PRO A 234 26.30 -19.76 -14.51
CA PRO A 234 27.26 -19.74 -15.61
C PRO A 234 27.94 -21.11 -15.71
N ILE A 235 28.03 -21.63 -16.94
CA ILE A 235 28.89 -22.78 -17.23
C ILE A 235 30.32 -22.32 -16.90
N ARG A 236 31.06 -23.08 -16.09
CA ARG A 236 32.48 -22.77 -15.84
C ARG A 236 33.21 -22.82 -17.18
N ASP A 237 34.34 -22.14 -17.28
CA ASP A 237 35.17 -22.15 -18.50
C ASP A 237 35.60 -23.57 -18.95
N ASP A 238 35.48 -24.58 -18.08
CA ASP A 238 35.74 -26.01 -18.35
C ASP A 238 34.55 -26.77 -18.97
N GLY A 239 33.43 -26.10 -19.28
CA GLY A 239 32.25 -26.72 -19.87
C GLY A 239 31.36 -27.50 -18.90
N HIS A 240 31.70 -27.55 -17.60
CA HIS A 240 30.91 -28.23 -16.58
C HIS A 240 30.04 -27.24 -15.77
N ARG A 241 28.78 -27.63 -15.57
CA ARG A 241 27.89 -26.97 -14.59
C ARG A 241 28.39 -27.27 -13.18
N LYS A 242 28.23 -26.33 -12.24
CA LYS A 242 28.66 -26.48 -10.83
C LYS A 242 27.76 -27.51 -10.11
N THR A 243 27.91 -28.79 -10.43
CA THR A 243 27.19 -29.90 -9.79
C THR A 243 27.97 -30.32 -8.55
N GLY A 244 27.62 -29.75 -7.39
CA GLY A 244 28.39 -30.02 -6.17
C GLY A 244 27.58 -30.04 -4.88
N GLU A 245 26.76 -29.01 -4.62
CA GLU A 245 26.16 -28.87 -3.28
C GLU A 245 24.83 -28.12 -3.31
N LEU A 246 23.81 -28.60 -4.03
CA LEU A 246 22.45 -28.10 -3.80
C LEU A 246 21.47 -29.26 -3.91
N PHE A 247 20.90 -29.61 -2.75
CA PHE A 247 19.89 -30.63 -2.60
C PHE A 247 18.68 -30.27 -3.45
N TYR A 248 18.33 -31.20 -4.34
CA TYR A 248 17.04 -31.28 -4.99
C TYR A 248 15.96 -31.31 -3.90
N GLN A 249 15.23 -30.22 -3.65
CA GLN A 249 13.89 -30.38 -3.09
C GLN A 249 13.04 -30.92 -4.23
N SER A 250 12.97 -32.25 -4.38
CA SER A 250 11.87 -32.88 -5.10
C SER A 250 10.59 -32.47 -4.37
N GLY A 251 9.95 -31.40 -4.82
CA GLY A 251 8.93 -30.71 -4.05
C GLY A 251 8.08 -29.76 -4.88
N ASN A 252 7.01 -29.29 -4.25
CA ASN A 252 6.04 -28.33 -4.78
C ASN A 252 6.65 -26.92 -4.86
N HIS A 253 6.72 -26.35 -6.05
CA HIS A 253 7.34 -25.05 -6.37
C HIS A 253 6.56 -24.32 -7.46
N CYS A 254 6.84 -23.03 -7.71
CA CYS A 254 6.01 -22.22 -8.61
C CYS A 254 5.88 -22.77 -10.04
N GLY A 255 6.91 -23.43 -10.57
CA GLY A 255 6.84 -24.15 -11.86
C GLY A 255 5.96 -25.41 -11.89
N THR A 256 5.31 -25.79 -10.77
CA THR A 256 4.35 -26.91 -10.69
C THR A 256 2.94 -26.46 -10.31
N TRP A 257 2.74 -25.15 -10.14
CA TRP A 257 1.46 -24.60 -9.74
C TRP A 257 0.50 -24.52 -10.93
N SER A 258 -0.80 -24.74 -10.68
CA SER A 258 -1.83 -24.82 -11.71
C SER A 258 -2.89 -23.73 -11.53
N SER A 259 -2.83 -22.70 -12.38
CA SER A 259 -3.77 -21.57 -12.45
C SER A 259 -3.59 -20.80 -13.76
N ASP A 260 -4.62 -20.08 -14.20
CA ASP A 260 -4.53 -19.12 -15.31
C ASP A 260 -3.64 -17.90 -15.01
N MET A 261 -3.31 -17.69 -13.72
CA MET A 261 -2.32 -16.69 -13.31
C MET A 261 -0.90 -17.04 -13.75
N PHE A 262 -0.60 -18.31 -14.00
CA PHE A 262 0.75 -18.80 -14.28
C PHE A 262 0.91 -19.16 -15.76
N ASP A 263 2.10 -18.91 -16.30
CA ASP A 263 2.41 -19.36 -17.64
C ASP A 263 2.78 -20.84 -17.60
N ALA A 264 1.98 -21.68 -18.25
CA ALA A 264 2.22 -23.11 -18.36
C ALA A 264 3.14 -23.47 -19.55
N GLY A 265 3.55 -22.48 -20.35
CA GLY A 265 4.10 -22.68 -21.70
C GLY A 265 5.61 -22.54 -21.84
N ASP A 266 6.29 -21.78 -20.97
CA ASP A 266 7.74 -21.71 -20.94
C ASP A 266 8.21 -22.32 -19.62
N ASP A 267 9.01 -23.39 -19.68
CA ASP A 267 9.71 -23.95 -18.52
C ASP A 267 10.73 -22.94 -17.91
N ASP A 268 10.60 -21.64 -18.20
CA ASP A 268 11.41 -20.56 -17.68
C ASP A 268 10.82 -20.02 -16.36
N PRO A 269 11.33 -20.48 -15.20
CA PRO A 269 10.82 -20.07 -13.91
C PRO A 269 11.04 -18.59 -13.60
N TYR A 270 11.84 -17.88 -14.41
CA TYR A 270 12.00 -16.45 -14.28
C TYR A 270 10.79 -15.67 -14.77
N GLN A 271 9.91 -16.23 -15.59
CA GLN A 271 8.64 -15.58 -15.95
C GLN A 271 7.46 -16.46 -15.51
N PRO A 272 7.18 -16.52 -14.19
CA PRO A 272 6.24 -17.50 -13.65
C PRO A 272 4.77 -17.16 -13.96
N PHE A 273 4.46 -15.92 -14.31
CA PHE A 273 3.07 -15.47 -14.52
C PHE A 273 2.70 -15.44 -16.00
N ALA A 274 1.44 -15.73 -16.30
CA ALA A 274 0.87 -15.47 -17.61
C ALA A 274 0.98 -13.97 -17.94
N PRO A 275 1.17 -13.56 -19.21
CA PRO A 275 1.45 -12.16 -19.52
C PRO A 275 0.38 -11.17 -19.01
N TRP A 276 -0.91 -11.51 -19.14
CA TRP A 276 -2.01 -10.70 -18.61
C TRP A 276 -1.91 -10.50 -17.09
N ALA A 277 -1.54 -11.55 -16.36
CA ALA A 277 -1.43 -11.53 -14.91
C ALA A 277 -0.19 -10.76 -14.49
N PHE A 278 0.94 -10.95 -15.19
CA PHE A 278 2.16 -10.20 -14.97
C PHE A 278 1.93 -8.69 -15.14
N GLU A 279 1.33 -8.27 -16.26
CA GLU A 279 1.03 -6.86 -16.53
C GLU A 279 0.10 -6.26 -15.47
N MET A 280 -0.93 -7.00 -15.05
CA MET A 280 -1.84 -6.58 -13.98
C MET A 280 -1.09 -6.40 -12.65
N LEU A 281 -0.29 -7.38 -12.23
CA LEU A 281 0.43 -7.32 -10.94
C LEU A 281 1.49 -6.21 -10.93
N MET A 282 2.21 -6.00 -12.05
CA MET A 282 3.16 -4.89 -12.18
C MET A 282 2.44 -3.54 -12.10
N ARG A 283 1.27 -3.41 -12.73
CA ARG A 283 0.44 -2.20 -12.64
C ARG A 283 -0.07 -1.97 -11.22
N TRP A 284 -0.65 -2.99 -10.60
CA TRP A 284 -1.19 -2.92 -9.24
C TRP A 284 -0.12 -2.53 -8.22
N SER A 285 1.08 -3.11 -8.28
CA SER A 285 2.18 -2.74 -7.38
C SER A 285 2.60 -1.27 -7.52
N LYS A 286 2.49 -0.71 -8.74
CA LYS A 286 2.83 0.68 -9.03
C LYS A 286 1.73 1.67 -8.64
N GLU A 287 0.47 1.31 -8.86
CA GLU A 287 -0.69 2.16 -8.61
C GLU A 287 -1.05 2.22 -7.12
N ASP A 288 -0.81 1.13 -6.38
CA ASP A 288 -0.99 1.03 -4.93
C ASP A 288 0.38 0.82 -4.24
N PRO A 289 1.07 1.92 -3.85
CA PRO A 289 2.41 1.87 -3.29
C PRO A 289 2.45 1.25 -1.88
N VAL A 290 3.63 0.81 -1.44
CA VAL A 290 3.80 0.20 -0.12
C VAL A 290 3.28 1.11 1.00
N SER A 291 2.37 0.57 1.80
CA SER A 291 1.74 1.26 2.94
C SER A 291 2.49 1.00 4.26
N GLN A 292 2.27 1.85 5.28
CA GLN A 292 2.80 1.60 6.63
C GLN A 292 2.29 0.27 7.22
N LYS A 293 1.04 -0.09 6.91
CA LYS A 293 0.45 -1.38 7.27
C LYS A 293 1.31 -2.55 6.77
N GLU A 294 1.72 -2.52 5.50
CA GLU A 294 2.58 -3.57 4.93
C GLU A 294 3.94 -3.62 5.60
N ILE A 295 4.55 -2.47 5.88
CA ILE A 295 5.84 -2.39 6.56
C ILE A 295 5.74 -3.01 7.95
N ASP A 296 4.71 -2.67 8.73
CA ASP A 296 4.49 -3.19 10.08
C ASP A 296 4.20 -4.69 10.09
N ARG A 297 3.36 -5.13 9.14
CA ARG A 297 3.07 -6.54 8.91
C ARG A 297 4.33 -7.32 8.54
N ASN A 298 5.14 -6.80 7.61
CA ASN A 298 6.39 -7.43 7.18
C ASN A 298 7.43 -7.50 8.30
N ASN A 299 7.55 -6.45 9.12
CA ASN A 299 8.38 -6.43 10.33
C ASN A 299 7.92 -7.46 11.37
N THR A 300 6.61 -7.63 11.54
CA THR A 300 6.06 -8.60 12.49
C THR A 300 6.28 -10.03 12.01
N ILE A 301 6.05 -10.29 10.72
CA ILE A 301 6.27 -11.60 10.11
C ILE A 301 7.75 -11.99 10.17
N TRP A 302 8.67 -11.05 9.96
CA TRP A 302 10.11 -11.27 10.14
C TRP A 302 10.43 -11.92 11.49
N GLN A 303 9.89 -11.35 12.58
CA GLN A 303 10.15 -11.84 13.93
C GLN A 303 9.59 -13.25 14.17
N MET A 304 8.58 -13.68 13.40
CA MET A 304 7.96 -15.00 13.52
C MET A 304 8.56 -16.06 12.60
N GLN A 305 8.83 -15.69 11.34
CA GLN A 305 9.23 -16.64 10.30
C GLN A 305 10.72 -16.58 9.97
N GLY A 306 11.43 -15.54 10.40
CA GLY A 306 12.84 -15.33 10.05
C GLY A 306 13.07 -15.07 8.56
N ASN A 307 12.03 -14.68 7.81
CA ASN A 307 12.11 -14.18 6.45
C ASN A 307 11.13 -12.99 6.24
N ARG A 308 11.32 -12.24 5.14
CA ARG A 308 10.61 -11.00 4.83
C ARG A 308 10.18 -10.96 3.38
N ASN A 309 9.15 -10.19 3.08
CA ASN A 309 8.80 -9.81 1.71
C ASN A 309 9.74 -8.70 1.21
N PRO A 310 10.68 -9.00 0.27
CA PRO A 310 11.61 -7.99 -0.23
C PRO A 310 10.94 -6.94 -1.13
N PHE A 311 9.75 -7.24 -1.68
CA PHE A 311 8.98 -6.30 -2.48
C PHE A 311 8.26 -5.25 -1.63
N VAL A 312 8.14 -5.49 -0.31
CA VAL A 312 7.72 -4.47 0.67
C VAL A 312 8.93 -3.67 1.16
N ASP A 313 10.06 -4.33 1.43
CA ASP A 313 11.28 -3.66 1.92
C ASP A 313 11.96 -2.79 0.84
N TYR A 314 11.80 -3.15 -0.44
CA TYR A 314 12.27 -2.38 -1.59
C TYR A 314 11.13 -2.21 -2.61
N PRO A 315 10.28 -1.19 -2.44
CA PRO A 315 9.23 -0.87 -3.42
C PRO A 315 9.83 -0.69 -4.82
N GLY A 316 9.26 -1.37 -5.81
CA GLY A 316 9.75 -1.36 -7.20
C GLY A 316 10.83 -2.40 -7.52
N LEU A 317 11.18 -3.30 -6.59
CA LEU A 317 12.09 -4.42 -6.85
C LEU A 317 11.65 -5.29 -8.03
N GLU A 318 10.35 -5.47 -8.24
CA GLU A 318 9.76 -6.17 -9.36
C GLU A 318 10.19 -5.60 -10.72
N ASP A 319 10.46 -4.30 -10.81
CA ASP A 319 10.95 -3.63 -12.02
C ASP A 319 12.44 -3.96 -12.30
N TYR A 320 13.24 -4.14 -11.24
CA TYR A 320 14.63 -4.61 -11.33
C TYR A 320 14.74 -6.11 -11.63
N ILE A 321 13.72 -6.88 -11.28
CA ILE A 321 13.71 -8.31 -11.55
C ILE A 321 13.15 -8.58 -12.94
N TRP A 322 12.00 -8.00 -13.31
CA TRP A 322 11.28 -8.37 -14.53
C TRP A 322 10.98 -7.22 -15.48
N GLY A 323 10.93 -5.99 -14.97
CA GLY A 323 10.54 -4.81 -15.73
C GLY A 323 11.68 -4.12 -16.49
N ASP A 324 11.53 -2.81 -16.66
CA ASP A 324 12.42 -1.98 -17.49
C ASP A 324 13.81 -1.79 -16.86
N LYS A 325 13.92 -1.98 -15.55
CA LYS A 325 15.18 -1.87 -14.79
C LYS A 325 15.95 -3.17 -14.68
N LYS A 326 15.57 -4.24 -15.38
CA LYS A 326 16.25 -5.55 -15.28
C LYS A 326 17.74 -5.55 -15.64
N GLU A 327 18.21 -4.54 -16.37
CA GLU A 327 19.63 -4.35 -16.72
C GLU A 327 20.38 -3.39 -15.76
N VAL A 328 19.69 -2.85 -14.75
CA VAL A 328 20.24 -1.94 -13.74
C VAL A 328 20.70 -2.74 -12.52
N GLU A 329 21.88 -2.41 -11.99
CA GLU A 329 22.39 -3.04 -10.76
C GLU A 329 21.51 -2.66 -9.57
N PHE A 330 21.05 -3.66 -8.82
CA PHE A 330 20.35 -3.44 -7.57
C PHE A 330 21.33 -3.03 -6.48
N ASP A 331 21.11 -1.87 -5.87
CA ASP A 331 21.90 -1.42 -4.71
C ASP A 331 21.11 -1.63 -3.42
N TYR A 332 21.60 -2.53 -2.56
CA TYR A 332 20.98 -2.77 -1.25
C TYR A 332 21.25 -1.64 -0.24
N GLY A 333 22.31 -0.85 -0.47
CA GLY A 333 22.81 0.18 0.45
C GLY A 333 22.40 1.60 0.06
N GLY A 334 21.80 1.78 -1.12
CA GLY A 334 21.05 3.00 -1.44
C GLY A 334 19.92 3.16 -0.44
N GLU A 335 19.56 4.40 -0.07
CA GLU A 335 18.40 4.59 0.81
C GLU A 335 17.18 3.86 0.20
N PRO A 336 16.32 3.22 1.02
CA PRO A 336 15.02 2.70 0.56
C PRO A 336 14.18 3.86 0.02
N GLY A 337 14.43 4.24 -1.23
CA GLY A 337 14.03 5.54 -1.73
C GLY A 337 14.70 5.94 -3.06
N GLU A 338 15.89 5.43 -3.39
CA GLU A 338 16.46 5.67 -4.72
C GLU A 338 15.79 4.82 -5.82
N CYS A 339 15.07 3.75 -5.44
CA CYS A 339 14.31 2.92 -6.38
C CYS A 339 12.89 3.42 -6.72
N ALA A 340 12.41 4.49 -6.07
CA ALA A 340 11.13 5.15 -6.37
C ALA A 340 11.25 6.34 -7.36
N MET A 341 12.44 6.65 -7.88
CA MET A 341 12.69 7.91 -8.60
C MET A 341 12.75 7.79 -10.14
N ALA A 342 12.14 6.77 -10.74
CA ALA A 342 11.88 6.72 -12.18
C ALA A 342 10.39 6.94 -12.50
N MET A 343 9.81 7.94 -11.85
CA MET A 343 8.68 8.68 -12.38
C MET A 343 9.06 10.15 -12.19
N ASP A 344 9.18 10.90 -13.28
CA ASP A 344 9.77 12.24 -13.36
C ASP A 344 9.61 13.05 -12.06
N CYS A 345 10.74 13.36 -11.44
CA CYS A 345 10.82 14.12 -10.20
C CYS A 345 10.12 15.49 -10.28
N GLU A 346 9.91 16.04 -11.49
CA GLU A 346 9.11 17.26 -11.70
C GLU A 346 7.60 17.06 -11.45
N THR A 347 7.07 15.84 -11.54
CA THR A 347 5.64 15.55 -11.30
C THR A 347 5.37 15.11 -9.86
N ALA A 348 6.37 14.51 -9.18
CA ALA A 348 6.26 14.08 -7.77
C ALA A 348 6.59 15.20 -6.77
N LEU A 349 7.51 16.12 -7.09
CA LEU A 349 7.90 17.24 -6.22
C LEU A 349 6.90 18.41 -6.19
N ASN A 350 5.77 18.30 -6.88
CA ASN A 350 4.68 19.29 -6.85
C ASN A 350 3.34 18.73 -6.35
N LYS A 351 3.30 17.56 -5.70
CA LYS A 351 2.10 17.09 -5.02
C LYS A 351 2.07 17.53 -3.56
N THR A 352 1.87 18.82 -3.34
CA THR A 352 1.31 19.36 -2.10
C THR A 352 -0.23 19.27 -2.13
N ALA A 353 -0.77 18.12 -2.54
CA ALA A 353 -2.20 17.93 -2.72
C ALA A 353 -2.52 16.43 -2.64
N PHE A 354 -3.15 16.03 -1.54
CA PHE A 354 -3.69 14.68 -1.34
C PHE A 354 -5.19 14.68 -1.64
N HIS A 355 -5.71 13.60 -2.23
CA HIS A 355 -7.15 13.39 -2.35
C HIS A 355 -7.64 12.75 -1.05
N VAL A 356 -8.68 13.31 -0.44
CA VAL A 356 -9.33 12.67 0.71
C VAL A 356 -10.19 11.54 0.18
N ASP A 357 -9.88 10.31 0.60
CA ASP A 357 -10.67 9.10 0.34
C ASP A 357 -11.56 8.86 1.56
N TRP A 358 -12.88 8.79 1.33
CA TRP A 358 -13.90 8.75 2.36
C TRP A 358 -14.50 7.35 2.56
N SER A 359 -14.01 6.35 1.81
CA SER A 359 -14.55 4.99 1.75
C SER A 359 -14.37 4.17 3.04
N ASP A 360 -13.44 4.56 3.92
CA ASP A 360 -13.16 3.89 5.19
C ASP A 360 -14.14 4.31 6.32
N THR A 361 -15.23 4.98 5.95
CA THR A 361 -16.11 5.65 6.91
C THR A 361 -17.52 5.08 6.91
N ASP A 362 -17.64 3.82 7.34
CA ASP A 362 -18.92 3.13 7.61
C ASP A 362 -19.83 3.89 8.63
N ASN A 363 -19.32 4.98 9.26
CA ASN A 363 -20.04 5.89 10.15
C ASN A 363 -20.89 6.97 9.47
N PHE A 364 -20.73 7.22 8.16
CA PHE A 364 -21.28 8.43 7.52
C PHE A 364 -22.62 8.22 6.80
N ARG A 365 -23.17 7.01 6.84
CA ARG A 365 -24.50 6.71 6.28
C ARG A 365 -25.66 6.97 7.24
N ASP A 366 -25.39 7.28 8.51
CA ASP A 366 -26.46 7.42 9.49
C ASP A 366 -26.99 8.86 9.52
N TYR A 367 -28.21 9.01 9.02
CA TYR A 367 -28.95 10.24 9.12
C TYR A 367 -29.10 10.60 10.62
N TRP A 368 -29.05 11.90 10.97
CA TRP A 368 -29.51 12.46 12.26
C TRP A 368 -28.55 12.51 13.47
N THR A 369 -27.23 12.37 13.32
CA THR A 369 -26.31 12.53 14.47
C THR A 369 -25.96 14.01 14.76
N ARG A 370 -25.87 14.38 16.04
CA ARG A 370 -25.47 15.74 16.51
C ARG A 370 -24.03 15.76 17.06
N THR A 371 -23.22 14.78 16.69
CA THR A 371 -21.85 14.63 17.23
C THR A 371 -20.86 15.13 16.19
N PRO A 372 -19.90 16.01 16.55
CA PRO A 372 -18.76 16.33 15.72
C PRO A 372 -18.08 15.07 15.20
N VAL A 373 -17.68 15.08 13.93
CA VAL A 373 -17.00 13.94 13.32
C VAL A 373 -15.55 14.32 13.06
N THR A 374 -14.62 13.47 13.49
CA THR A 374 -13.18 13.71 13.35
C THR A 374 -12.48 12.52 12.74
N PHE A 375 -11.54 12.76 11.84
CA PHE A 375 -10.64 11.74 11.28
C PHE A 375 -9.29 12.37 10.94
N GLU A 376 -8.24 11.56 10.85
CA GLU A 376 -6.88 12.03 10.55
C GLU A 376 -6.38 11.40 9.26
N GLN A 377 -5.78 12.21 8.38
CA GLN A 377 -5.13 11.74 7.16
C GLN A 377 -3.86 12.54 6.91
N CYS A 378 -2.76 11.86 6.60
CA CYS A 378 -1.45 12.49 6.35
C CYS A 378 -0.99 13.45 7.48
N GLY A 379 -1.33 13.14 8.74
CA GLY A 379 -1.03 13.98 9.91
C GLY A 379 -1.89 15.25 10.04
N ILE A 380 -2.96 15.37 9.26
CA ILE A 380 -3.93 16.46 9.33
C ILE A 380 -5.22 15.91 9.92
N LEU A 381 -5.66 16.48 11.04
CA LEU A 381 -6.94 16.20 11.66
C LEU A 381 -8.04 17.01 10.97
N PHE A 382 -9.03 16.33 10.44
CA PHE A 382 -10.25 16.91 9.90
C PHE A 382 -11.34 16.81 10.95
N SER A 383 -12.08 17.90 11.17
CA SER A 383 -13.16 17.99 12.13
C SER A 383 -14.39 18.63 11.49
N PHE A 384 -15.42 17.84 11.25
CA PHE A 384 -16.70 18.29 10.72
C PHE A 384 -17.69 18.53 11.86
N ASN A 385 -18.01 19.80 12.10
CA ASN A 385 -18.73 20.26 13.29
C ASN A 385 -20.10 20.84 12.95
N TYR A 386 -21.05 20.63 13.87
CA TYR A 386 -22.38 21.22 13.86
C TYR A 386 -22.35 22.66 14.39
N GLY A 387 -22.89 23.63 13.65
CA GLY A 387 -23.05 25.02 14.14
C GLY A 387 -24.39 25.24 14.83
N MET A 388 -24.52 26.27 15.67
CA MET A 388 -25.66 26.49 16.61
C MET A 388 -27.09 26.41 16.01
N GLU A 389 -27.27 26.50 14.68
CA GLU A 389 -28.56 26.34 13.98
C GLU A 389 -28.55 25.25 12.87
N GLY A 390 -27.48 24.47 12.70
CA GLY A 390 -27.22 23.66 11.50
C GLY A 390 -27.77 22.23 11.50
N LYS A 391 -28.97 21.98 11.03
CA LYS A 391 -29.73 20.72 11.28
C LYS A 391 -29.04 19.34 11.12
N TYR A 392 -28.14 19.11 10.15
CA TYR A 392 -27.56 17.77 9.85
C TYR A 392 -26.11 17.86 9.37
N LEU A 393 -25.29 16.87 9.72
CA LEU A 393 -24.01 16.59 9.05
C LEU A 393 -24.23 15.52 7.98
N TYR A 394 -23.72 15.74 6.76
CA TYR A 394 -23.77 14.75 5.68
C TYR A 394 -22.41 14.74 4.98
N ALA A 395 -21.83 13.56 4.88
CA ALA A 395 -20.75 13.28 3.95
C ALA A 395 -20.92 11.88 3.38
N ASP A 396 -20.39 11.63 2.19
CA ASP A 396 -20.29 10.32 1.57
C ASP A 396 -18.96 10.21 0.79
N ASP A 397 -18.80 9.12 0.04
CA ASP A 397 -17.60 8.83 -0.75
C ASP A 397 -17.25 9.92 -1.78
N ALA A 398 -18.20 10.83 -2.10
CA ALA A 398 -18.06 11.84 -3.14
C ALA A 398 -18.05 13.28 -2.62
N GLU A 399 -18.71 13.60 -1.50
CA GLU A 399 -18.86 14.98 -1.02
C GLU A 399 -19.09 15.16 0.48
N ILE A 400 -18.71 16.33 1.01
CA ILE A 400 -19.22 16.88 2.28
C ILE A 400 -20.27 17.95 1.96
N ARG A 401 -21.44 17.87 2.59
CA ARG A 401 -22.45 18.93 2.53
C ARG A 401 -22.38 19.84 3.75
N LEU A 402 -21.89 21.06 3.54
CA LEU A 402 -22.00 22.13 4.51
C LEU A 402 -23.42 22.69 4.51
N TYR A 403 -24.29 22.14 5.36
CA TYR A 403 -25.54 22.80 5.74
C TYR A 403 -25.25 24.03 6.60
N ASN A 404 -26.21 24.97 6.65
CA ASN A 404 -26.08 26.23 7.38
C ASN A 404 -25.33 26.07 8.72
N TYR A 405 -24.30 26.88 8.94
CA TYR A 405 -23.48 26.92 10.15
C TYR A 405 -22.59 25.70 10.43
N ASN A 406 -22.69 24.62 9.67
CA ASN A 406 -21.70 23.55 9.78
C ASN A 406 -20.33 24.04 9.33
N THR A 407 -19.29 23.50 9.95
CA THR A 407 -17.90 23.86 9.65
C THR A 407 -17.06 22.62 9.40
N LEU A 408 -16.19 22.68 8.40
CA LEU A 408 -15.10 21.74 8.23
C LEU A 408 -13.82 22.41 8.72
N THR A 409 -13.19 21.88 9.77
CA THR A 409 -11.94 22.39 10.33
C THR A 409 -10.81 21.43 10.04
N LEU A 410 -9.68 21.95 9.57
CA LEU A 410 -8.45 21.21 9.34
C LEU A 410 -7.42 21.68 10.37
N THR A 411 -6.80 20.76 11.10
CA THR A 411 -5.76 21.04 12.09
C THR A 411 -4.51 20.23 11.76
N SER A 412 -3.35 20.87 11.66
CA SER A 412 -2.07 20.23 11.31
C SER A 412 -0.96 20.65 12.28
N PRO A 413 -0.03 19.73 12.63
CA PRO A 413 1.18 20.10 13.37
C PRO A 413 2.08 21.05 12.56
N GLU A 414 2.01 20.99 11.23
CA GLU A 414 2.70 21.89 10.30
C GLU A 414 1.77 23.02 9.83
N LYS A 415 2.34 24.10 9.26
CA LYS A 415 1.52 25.22 8.75
C LYS A 415 0.81 24.80 7.47
N ILE A 416 -0.51 24.76 7.45
CA ILE A 416 -1.33 24.68 6.24
C ILE A 416 -1.14 25.99 5.46
N THR A 417 -0.72 25.86 4.19
CA THR A 417 -0.43 27.00 3.33
C THR A 417 -1.41 27.15 2.17
N LYS A 418 -2.08 26.07 1.78
CA LYS A 418 -3.12 26.07 0.75
C LYS A 418 -4.12 24.95 0.96
N VAL A 419 -5.40 25.21 0.67
CA VAL A 419 -6.45 24.19 0.60
C VAL A 419 -7.24 24.41 -0.69
N GLU A 420 -7.37 23.40 -1.53
CA GLU A 420 -8.19 23.46 -2.75
C GLU A 420 -9.45 22.62 -2.54
N LEU A 421 -10.61 23.21 -2.85
CA LEU A 421 -11.94 22.65 -2.65
C LEU A 421 -12.72 22.82 -3.94
N THR A 422 -13.28 21.74 -4.48
CA THR A 422 -14.32 21.84 -5.51
C THR A 422 -15.64 22.14 -4.80
N VAL A 423 -16.20 23.33 -5.04
CA VAL A 423 -17.47 23.73 -4.45
C VAL A 423 -18.57 23.52 -5.49
N SER A 424 -19.58 22.71 -5.16
CA SER A 424 -20.71 22.42 -6.06
C SER A 424 -22.05 22.44 -5.32
N GLY A 425 -23.17 22.46 -6.06
CA GLY A 425 -24.50 22.15 -5.52
C GLY A 425 -25.18 23.22 -4.64
N GLY A 426 -26.43 23.55 -4.99
CA GLY A 426 -27.47 23.95 -4.03
C GLY A 426 -28.20 25.27 -4.26
N ASN A 427 -29.03 25.37 -5.31
CA ASN A 427 -30.14 26.33 -5.53
C ASN A 427 -30.09 27.68 -4.77
N HIS A 428 -29.72 28.74 -5.51
CA HIS A 428 -29.78 30.19 -5.24
C HIS A 428 -28.42 30.91 -5.11
N ASP A 429 -28.38 32.09 -5.73
CA ASP A 429 -27.21 32.90 -6.11
C ASP A 429 -26.46 33.62 -4.97
N ASN A 430 -26.62 33.22 -3.71
CA ASN A 430 -26.13 34.01 -2.56
C ASN A 430 -25.38 33.20 -1.48
N LYS A 431 -24.80 32.04 -1.82
CA LYS A 431 -23.96 31.27 -0.88
C LYS A 431 -22.52 31.31 -1.33
N THR A 432 -21.66 31.80 -0.45
CA THR A 432 -20.21 31.75 -0.65
C THR A 432 -19.60 30.86 0.42
N LEU A 433 -18.57 30.10 0.06
CA LEU A 433 -17.72 29.45 1.03
C LEU A 433 -16.87 30.54 1.70
N VAL A 434 -16.73 30.49 3.01
CA VAL A 434 -15.85 31.38 3.77
C VAL A 434 -14.87 30.56 4.60
N ALA A 435 -13.67 31.09 4.78
CA ALA A 435 -12.66 30.54 5.68
C ALA A 435 -12.58 31.36 6.97
N SER A 436 -12.17 30.75 8.08
CA SER A 436 -11.98 31.41 9.38
C SER A 436 -10.88 32.47 9.34
N GLU A 437 -9.89 32.28 8.48
CA GLU A 437 -8.76 33.18 8.25
C GLU A 437 -8.20 32.98 6.84
N GLY A 438 -7.12 33.70 6.49
CA GLY A 438 -6.50 33.63 5.17
C GLY A 438 -7.36 34.20 4.05
N GLU A 439 -6.97 33.92 2.81
CA GLU A 439 -7.68 34.36 1.60
C GLU A 439 -8.32 33.14 0.92
N LEU A 440 -9.61 33.22 0.59
CA LEU A 440 -10.34 32.16 -0.12
C LEU A 440 -10.93 32.71 -1.41
N ASN A 441 -10.47 32.20 -2.55
CA ASN A 441 -10.92 32.60 -3.88
C ASN A 441 -11.29 31.36 -4.71
N ASP A 442 -12.53 31.28 -5.20
CA ASP A 442 -13.03 30.18 -6.04
C ASP A 442 -12.70 28.77 -5.53
N GLY A 443 -12.88 28.54 -4.23
CA GLY A 443 -12.60 27.24 -3.60
C GLY A 443 -11.12 26.99 -3.31
N VAL A 444 -10.23 27.93 -3.61
CA VAL A 444 -8.81 27.86 -3.25
C VAL A 444 -8.52 28.80 -2.09
N TRP A 445 -8.22 28.21 -0.95
CA TRP A 445 -7.73 28.91 0.22
C TRP A 445 -6.20 29.00 0.22
N THR A 446 -5.66 30.13 0.63
CA THR A 446 -4.23 30.36 0.89
C THR A 446 -4.05 31.11 2.20
N GLY A 447 -3.05 30.72 3.00
CA GLY A 447 -2.74 31.33 4.28
C GLY A 447 -1.49 30.72 4.92
N GLU A 448 -1.29 30.91 6.22
CA GLU A 448 -0.29 30.20 7.00
C GLU A 448 -0.85 29.89 8.39
N SER A 449 -1.50 28.74 8.56
CA SER A 449 -2.11 28.39 9.83
C SER A 449 -1.97 26.93 10.20
N ASN A 450 -1.92 26.64 11.50
CA ASN A 450 -2.04 25.26 11.98
C ASN A 450 -3.49 24.80 12.02
N GLU A 451 -4.46 25.70 11.87
CA GLU A 451 -5.88 25.39 11.89
C GLU A 451 -6.65 26.30 10.93
N VAL A 452 -7.49 25.76 10.05
CA VAL A 452 -8.39 26.57 9.21
C VAL A 452 -9.77 25.92 9.12
N SER A 453 -10.83 26.71 9.28
CA SER A 453 -12.21 26.27 9.20
C SER A 453 -12.93 26.84 7.98
N PHE A 454 -13.72 26.02 7.30
CA PHE A 454 -14.56 26.39 6.16
C PHE A 454 -16.04 26.29 6.52
N ALA A 455 -16.81 27.32 6.16
CA ALA A 455 -18.25 27.40 6.44
C ALA A 455 -19.02 27.98 5.24
N SER A 456 -20.34 27.74 5.20
CA SER A 456 -21.21 28.45 4.26
C SER A 456 -21.61 29.82 4.83
N ASN A 457 -21.45 30.88 4.04
CA ASN A 457 -21.87 32.24 4.39
C ASN A 457 -23.33 32.44 3.97
N TYR A 458 -24.26 32.03 4.82
CA TYR A 458 -25.67 32.37 4.65
C TYR A 458 -26.31 32.75 5.97
N VAL A 459 -26.88 33.95 6.00
CA VAL A 459 -27.75 34.47 7.07
C VAL A 459 -29.19 34.28 6.60
N SER A 460 -30.02 33.65 7.42
CA SER A 460 -31.38 33.24 7.08
C SER A 460 -32.19 34.32 6.33
N SER A 461 -32.82 33.98 5.20
CA SER A 461 -34.01 34.69 4.74
C SER A 461 -35.24 33.83 5.00
N THR A 462 -36.09 34.25 5.94
CA THR A 462 -37.45 33.74 6.06
C THR A 462 -38.19 33.93 4.74
N LYS A 463 -38.83 32.90 4.19
CA LYS A 463 -39.93 33.12 3.25
C LYS A 463 -41.10 32.17 3.43
N ALA A 464 -42.27 32.81 3.25
CA ALA A 464 -43.62 32.32 3.42
C ALA A 464 -43.93 31.04 2.64
N GLY A 465 -44.75 30.18 3.24
CA GLY A 465 -45.32 29.00 2.56
C GLY A 465 -45.14 27.66 3.28
N GLY A 466 -44.47 27.59 4.43
CA GLY A 466 -44.53 26.42 5.33
C GLY A 466 -43.78 25.16 4.88
N VAL A 467 -43.02 25.19 3.78
CA VAL A 467 -42.17 24.05 3.35
C VAL A 467 -40.70 24.36 3.60
N SER A 468 -40.05 23.59 4.47
CA SER A 468 -38.61 23.70 4.74
C SER A 468 -37.83 23.21 3.52
N LYS A 469 -37.22 24.11 2.75
CA LYS A 469 -36.17 23.75 1.78
C LYS A 469 -34.83 23.72 2.50
N TYR A 470 -34.11 22.61 2.39
CA TYR A 470 -32.77 22.46 2.94
C TYR A 470 -31.75 22.94 1.91
N TYR A 471 -30.86 23.80 2.36
CA TYR A 471 -29.86 24.48 1.54
C TYR A 471 -28.47 24.07 2.05
N TYR A 472 -27.58 23.63 1.15
CA TYR A 472 -26.20 23.26 1.46
C TYR A 472 -25.24 23.77 0.38
N LEU A 473 -23.94 23.73 0.67
CA LEU A 473 -22.83 23.72 -0.30
C LEU A 473 -22.18 22.33 -0.24
N SER A 474 -21.88 21.74 -1.39
CA SER A 474 -21.10 20.51 -1.50
C SER A 474 -19.63 20.85 -1.69
N LEU A 475 -18.77 20.21 -0.90
CA LEU A 475 -17.32 20.25 -1.01
C LEU A 475 -16.83 18.87 -1.47
N SER A 476 -16.06 18.84 -2.56
CA SER A 476 -15.40 17.64 -3.07
C SER A 476 -13.96 17.95 -3.49
N ASN A 477 -13.16 16.92 -3.79
CA ASN A 477 -11.76 17.05 -4.22
C ASN A 477 -10.90 17.92 -3.27
N ILE A 478 -11.05 17.74 -1.96
CA ILE A 478 -10.31 18.51 -0.96
C ILE A 478 -8.82 18.15 -1.06
N LYS A 479 -7.97 19.13 -1.34
CA LYS A 479 -6.51 18.99 -1.39
C LYS A 479 -5.88 19.93 -0.39
N VAL A 480 -4.96 19.43 0.44
CA VAL A 480 -4.29 20.23 1.47
C VAL A 480 -2.78 20.29 1.22
N THR A 481 -2.23 21.50 1.26
CA THR A 481 -0.81 21.81 1.20
C THR A 481 -0.37 22.28 2.58
N VAL A 482 0.66 21.64 3.14
CA VAL A 482 1.36 22.12 4.34
C VAL A 482 2.74 22.65 3.95
N ALA A 483 3.23 23.65 4.68
CA ALA A 483 4.60 24.10 4.60
C ALA A 483 5.51 22.90 4.90
N PRO A 484 6.60 22.72 4.13
CA PRO A 484 7.57 21.68 4.43
C PRO A 484 8.13 21.93 5.83
N SER A 485 8.06 20.91 6.69
CA SER A 485 8.87 20.89 7.91
C SER A 485 10.34 21.03 7.50
N ASP A 486 11.13 21.79 8.28
CA ASP A 486 12.50 22.29 8.02
C ASP A 486 13.53 21.29 7.40
N GLY A 487 13.28 20.77 6.20
CA GLY A 487 14.08 19.73 5.58
C GLY A 487 15.23 20.29 4.74
N ILE A 488 15.04 21.42 4.06
CA ILE A 488 16.10 22.10 3.29
C ILE A 488 15.85 23.61 3.28
N LYS A 489 16.76 24.38 3.88
CA LYS A 489 16.79 25.85 3.75
C LYS A 489 17.63 26.27 2.55
N GLN A 490 17.02 27.05 1.66
CA GLN A 490 17.75 27.79 0.62
C GLN A 490 18.55 28.92 1.29
N ILE A 491 19.88 28.82 1.25
CA ILE A 491 20.80 29.73 1.96
C ILE A 491 21.29 30.94 1.13
N GLY A 492 20.84 31.07 -0.12
CA GLY A 492 21.13 32.23 -0.97
C GLY A 492 20.79 32.02 -2.46
N THR A 493 20.72 33.10 -3.23
CA THR A 493 20.40 33.11 -4.68
C THR A 493 21.57 33.54 -5.57
N GLU A 494 22.70 33.95 -4.99
CA GLU A 494 23.84 34.44 -5.77
C GLU A 494 24.86 33.36 -6.09
N ARG A 495 25.45 33.45 -7.29
CA ARG A 495 26.57 32.60 -7.71
C ARG A 495 27.77 32.94 -6.85
N SER A 496 28.18 31.99 -6.03
CA SER A 496 29.48 32.07 -5.37
C SER A 496 30.58 31.90 -6.42
N ASP A 497 31.53 32.85 -6.50
CA ASP A 497 32.78 32.72 -7.27
C ASP A 497 33.74 31.67 -6.66
N ASP A 498 33.27 30.99 -5.63
CA ASP A 498 34.01 29.97 -4.92
C ASP A 498 34.19 28.71 -5.78
N GLN A 499 35.42 28.56 -6.28
CA GLN A 499 35.87 27.39 -7.03
C GLN A 499 36.09 26.15 -6.15
N ARG A 500 35.89 26.26 -4.83
CA ARG A 500 35.97 25.10 -3.93
C ARG A 500 34.79 24.15 -4.17
N ILE A 501 35.04 22.88 -3.93
CA ILE A 501 34.09 21.79 -4.17
C ILE A 501 33.51 21.41 -2.83
N TYR A 502 32.21 21.22 -2.75
CA TYR A 502 31.52 20.79 -1.54
C TYR A 502 30.74 19.50 -1.83
N ASN A 503 30.68 18.59 -0.87
CA ASN A 503 29.71 17.49 -0.94
C ASN A 503 28.30 18.00 -0.62
N LEU A 504 27.28 17.15 -0.77
CA LEU A 504 25.88 17.54 -0.53
C LEU A 504 25.59 17.87 0.96
N MET A 505 26.51 17.54 1.86
CA MET A 505 26.47 17.92 3.28
C MET A 505 27.11 19.29 3.54
N GLY A 506 27.54 20.01 2.49
CA GLY A 506 28.19 21.33 2.62
C GLY A 506 29.63 21.28 3.10
N VAL A 507 30.26 20.10 3.15
CA VAL A 507 31.66 19.93 3.54
C VAL A 507 32.57 20.17 2.34
N GLN A 508 33.58 21.02 2.51
CA GLN A 508 34.57 21.30 1.47
C GLN A 508 35.44 20.07 1.19
N MET A 509 35.61 19.72 -0.08
CA MET A 509 36.32 18.55 -0.59
C MET A 509 37.51 18.96 -1.45
N ASP A 510 38.62 18.23 -1.35
CA ASP A 510 39.74 18.33 -2.28
C ASP A 510 39.43 17.53 -3.56
N GLU A 511 39.73 18.11 -4.73
CA GLU A 511 39.45 17.52 -6.03
C GLU A 511 40.12 16.14 -6.24
N LYS A 512 41.25 15.89 -5.57
CA LYS A 512 41.99 14.61 -5.61
C LYS A 512 41.35 13.52 -4.75
N GLN A 513 40.49 13.89 -3.81
CA GLN A 513 39.82 12.96 -2.89
C GLN A 513 38.41 12.58 -3.36
N LEU A 514 37.91 13.24 -4.40
CA LEU A 514 36.60 12.96 -4.96
C LEU A 514 36.54 11.54 -5.52
N ARG A 515 35.57 10.78 -5.02
CA ARG A 515 35.16 9.50 -5.58
C ARG A 515 33.90 9.69 -6.44
N GLY A 516 33.46 8.64 -7.12
CA GLY A 516 32.22 8.65 -7.89
C GLY A 516 31.06 9.23 -7.07
N GLY A 517 30.39 10.25 -7.58
CA GLY A 517 29.35 10.96 -6.83
C GLY A 517 29.04 12.38 -7.31
N ILE A 518 28.08 13.01 -6.62
CA ILE A 518 27.59 14.36 -6.92
C ILE A 518 28.14 15.35 -5.89
N TYR A 519 28.68 16.46 -6.39
CA TYR A 519 29.25 17.54 -5.60
C TYR A 519 28.73 18.89 -6.11
N VAL A 520 29.01 19.95 -5.36
CA VAL A 520 28.73 21.33 -5.75
C VAL A 520 30.05 22.07 -5.94
N LYS A 521 30.30 22.62 -7.13
CA LYS A 521 31.44 23.49 -7.42
C LYS A 521 30.90 24.79 -8.02
N ASN A 522 31.24 25.94 -7.45
CA ASN A 522 30.79 27.24 -7.95
C ASN A 522 29.25 27.33 -8.08
N GLY A 523 28.52 26.77 -7.11
CA GLY A 523 27.06 26.73 -7.07
C GLY A 523 26.40 25.84 -8.13
N ARG A 524 27.16 24.96 -8.81
CA ARG A 524 26.63 24.03 -9.81
C ARG A 524 26.89 22.57 -9.43
N LYS A 525 25.94 21.70 -9.79
CA LYS A 525 26.10 20.25 -9.75
C LYS A 525 27.32 19.84 -10.58
N MET A 526 28.26 19.18 -9.94
CA MET A 526 29.42 18.55 -10.54
C MET A 526 29.32 17.05 -10.29
N VAL A 527 29.31 16.26 -11.36
CA VAL A 527 29.27 14.79 -11.28
C VAL A 527 30.65 14.25 -11.58
N LYS A 528 31.27 13.58 -10.61
CA LYS A 528 32.51 12.83 -10.80
C LYS A 528 32.09 11.39 -11.12
N LYS A 529 32.40 10.94 -12.34
CA LYS A 529 32.16 9.55 -12.74
C LYS A 529 33.15 8.61 -12.07
#